data_AF-A0AAU3UES7-F1
#
_entry.id   AF-A0AAU3UES7-F1
#
_cell.length_a   1.000
_cell.length_b   1.000
_cell.length_c   1.000
_cell.angle_alpha   90.00
_cell.angle_beta   90.00
_cell.angle_gamma   90.00
#
_symmetry.space_group_name_H-M   'P 1'
#
loop_
_entity.id
_entity.type
_entity.pdbx_description
1 polymer ?
#
loop_
_entity_poly.entity_id
_entity_poly.type
_entity_poly.pdbx_seq_one_letter_code
_entity_poly.pdbx_strand_id
1 'polypeptide(L)'
;MRISQRTGLATGLFGAVVTAALVAAPQANALVTDLSAGSGSTFYVGQAYTVTATVTVTSGLFQVSFSDNGTDIGKVNPSGTSATIQWTPTTTGSHVIKATQELISSKTVTVNVTTAPVTPGGTGSASGNPLSGLLSSLSAQ
;
A
#
# COMPACT_ATOMS: atom_id res chain seq x y z
N MET A 1 46.83 -71.07 38.15
CA MET A 1 45.98 -71.35 36.97
C MET A 1 44.52 -71.50 37.42
N ARG A 2 43.71 -70.44 37.36
CA ARG A 2 42.23 -70.53 37.35
C ARG A 2 41.63 -69.32 36.60
N ILE A 3 41.19 -69.62 35.39
CA ILE A 3 39.96 -69.18 34.70
C ILE A 3 39.70 -67.67 34.56
N SER A 4 39.85 -67.22 33.31
CA SER A 4 39.36 -65.96 32.75
C SER A 4 37.83 -65.89 32.80
N GLN A 5 37.29 -64.73 33.20
CA GLN A 5 35.89 -64.37 32.94
C GLN A 5 35.86 -63.14 32.04
N ARG A 6 35.30 -63.34 30.85
CA ARG A 6 35.05 -62.31 29.84
C ARG A 6 33.67 -61.73 30.13
N THR A 7 33.62 -60.48 30.56
CA THR A 7 32.40 -59.68 30.74
C THR A 7 32.78 -58.30 30.17
N GLY A 8 32.24 -57.76 29.10
CA GLY A 8 30.94 -57.87 28.46
C GLY A 8 30.70 -56.44 27.96
N LEU A 9 30.86 -56.19 26.66
CA LEU A 9 30.66 -54.85 26.08
C LEU A 9 29.16 -54.54 26.10
N ALA A 10 28.71 -53.88 27.17
CA ALA A 10 27.36 -53.37 27.26
C ALA A 10 27.23 -52.13 26.37
N THR A 11 26.31 -52.27 25.42
CA THR A 11 25.76 -51.27 24.50
C THR A 11 25.39 -49.96 25.19
N GLY A 12 26.06 -48.86 24.85
CA GLY A 12 25.62 -47.49 25.14
C GLY A 12 25.12 -46.83 23.86
N LEU A 13 23.79 -46.81 23.69
CA LEU A 13 23.11 -46.24 22.54
C LEU A 13 23.12 -44.69 22.59
N PHE A 14 23.38 -44.10 21.42
CA PHE A 14 22.92 -42.82 20.89
C PHE A 14 22.11 -41.86 21.78
N GLY A 15 22.47 -40.56 21.70
CA GLY A 15 21.47 -39.48 21.61
C GLY A 15 21.78 -38.23 22.44
N ALA A 16 22.65 -37.35 21.95
CA ALA A 16 22.62 -35.96 22.39
C ALA A 16 21.40 -35.28 21.73
N VAL A 17 20.28 -35.24 22.45
CA VAL A 17 19.10 -34.47 22.02
C VAL A 17 19.41 -32.99 22.22
N VAL A 18 19.76 -32.29 21.14
CA VAL A 18 19.79 -30.82 21.14
C VAL A 18 18.34 -30.36 21.06
N THR A 19 17.78 -29.93 22.19
CA THR A 19 16.48 -29.24 22.22
C THR A 19 16.66 -27.86 21.60
N ALA A 20 16.44 -27.74 20.29
CA ALA A 20 16.26 -26.45 19.66
C ALA A 20 14.99 -25.82 20.26
N ALA A 21 15.16 -24.80 21.11
CA ALA A 21 14.05 -23.99 21.57
C ALA A 21 13.51 -23.25 20.33
N LEU A 22 12.42 -23.77 19.77
CA LEU A 22 11.59 -23.04 18.81
C LEU A 22 10.98 -21.87 19.59
N VAL A 23 11.66 -20.72 19.57
CA VAL A 23 11.06 -19.46 20.00
C VAL A 23 9.92 -19.21 19.01
N ALA A 24 8.70 -19.56 19.40
CA ALA A 24 7.51 -19.10 18.71
C ALA A 24 7.51 -17.57 18.85
N ALA A 25 7.82 -16.87 17.76
CA ALA A 25 7.78 -15.42 17.76
C ALA A 25 6.37 -14.97 18.16
N PRO A 26 6.23 -14.04 19.12
CA PRO A 26 4.93 -13.54 19.52
C PRO A 26 4.20 -12.99 18.29
N GLN A 27 3.07 -13.61 17.94
CA GLN A 27 2.21 -13.16 16.86
C GLN A 27 1.58 -11.85 17.30
N ALA A 28 2.15 -10.73 16.89
CA ALA A 28 1.59 -9.42 17.18
C ALA A 28 0.36 -9.21 16.30
N ASN A 29 -0.82 -9.16 16.92
CA ASN A 29 -2.10 -8.93 16.24
C ASN A 29 -2.24 -7.45 15.85
N ALA A 30 -1.48 -7.04 14.84
CA ALA A 30 -1.57 -5.73 14.22
C ALA A 30 -2.63 -5.82 13.10
N LEU A 31 -3.84 -5.34 13.37
CA LEU A 31 -4.99 -5.54 12.49
C LEU A 31 -5.35 -4.24 11.78
N VAL A 32 -5.44 -4.27 10.45
CA VAL A 32 -6.09 -3.23 9.66
C VAL A 32 -7.60 -3.39 9.85
N THR A 33 -8.22 -2.46 10.57
CA THR A 33 -9.64 -2.52 10.92
C THR A 33 -10.52 -1.79 9.91
N ASP A 34 -10.01 -0.72 9.30
CA ASP A 34 -10.73 0.08 8.33
C ASP A 34 -9.79 0.67 7.27
N LEU A 35 -10.33 1.04 6.11
CA LEU A 35 -9.57 1.65 5.02
C LEU A 35 -10.44 2.66 4.26
N SER A 36 -9.94 3.87 4.12
CA SER A 36 -10.56 4.94 3.35
C SER A 36 -9.57 5.55 2.36
N ALA A 37 -10.00 5.79 1.12
CA ALA A 37 -9.19 6.41 0.06
C ALA A 37 -9.40 7.94 -0.02
N GLY A 38 -10.07 8.55 0.96
CA GLY A 38 -10.36 9.98 1.02
C GLY A 38 -11.83 10.32 0.82
N SER A 39 -12.17 11.60 1.00
CA SER A 39 -13.54 12.11 0.94
C SER A 39 -13.90 12.51 -0.50
N GLY A 40 -14.59 11.65 -1.24
CA GLY A 40 -15.09 11.97 -2.57
C GLY A 40 -15.61 10.74 -3.31
N SER A 41 -16.71 10.88 -4.04
CA SER A 41 -17.27 9.79 -4.86
C SER A 41 -16.51 9.58 -6.17
N THR A 42 -15.72 10.57 -6.60
CA THR A 42 -15.02 10.58 -7.88
C THR A 42 -13.56 10.97 -7.69
N PHE A 43 -12.66 10.15 -8.22
CA PHE A 43 -11.22 10.35 -8.21
C PHE A 43 -10.74 10.69 -9.63
N TYR A 44 -9.64 11.42 -9.74
CA TYR A 44 -9.10 11.88 -11.01
C TYR A 44 -7.64 11.46 -11.19
N VAL A 45 -7.30 11.03 -12.40
CA VAL A 45 -5.92 10.74 -12.78
C VAL A 45 -5.03 11.96 -12.54
N GLY A 46 -3.85 11.72 -11.97
CA GLY A 46 -2.83 12.74 -11.73
C GLY A 46 -3.08 13.61 -10.49
N GLN A 47 -4.20 13.43 -9.78
CA GLN A 47 -4.47 14.14 -8.53
C GLN A 47 -4.05 13.32 -7.32
N ALA A 48 -3.47 13.99 -6.32
CA ALA A 48 -3.03 13.37 -5.09
C ALA A 48 -4.18 13.24 -4.08
N TYR A 49 -4.39 12.04 -3.57
CA TYR A 49 -5.43 11.68 -2.59
C TYR A 49 -4.82 11.07 -1.34
N THR A 50 -5.46 11.31 -0.20
CA THR A 50 -4.99 10.80 1.09
C THR A 50 -5.70 9.48 1.39
N VAL A 51 -4.93 8.41 1.48
CA VAL A 51 -5.43 7.08 1.87
C VAL A 51 -5.08 6.85 3.33
N THR A 52 -6.06 6.47 4.13
CA THR A 52 -5.91 6.22 5.57
C THR A 52 -6.40 4.82 5.90
N ALA A 53 -5.52 4.00 6.46
CA ALA A 53 -5.86 2.75 7.12
C ALA A 53 -5.99 2.99 8.63
N THR A 54 -7.08 2.50 9.22
CA THR A 54 -7.21 2.41 10.67
C THR A 54 -6.64 1.09 11.13
N VAL A 55 -5.82 1.12 12.17
CA VAL A 55 -5.16 -0.05 12.75
C VAL A 55 -5.41 -0.13 14.26
N THR A 56 -5.18 -1.31 14.84
CA THR A 56 -5.24 -1.48 16.31
C THR A 56 -4.10 -0.75 17.00
N VAL A 57 -4.28 -0.38 18.28
CA VAL A 57 -3.27 0.38 19.05
C VAL A 57 -1.93 -0.37 19.20
N THR A 58 -1.94 -1.70 19.09
CA THR A 58 -0.75 -2.56 19.13
C THR A 58 0.02 -2.59 17.80
N SER A 59 -0.52 -1.99 16.74
CA SER A 59 0.04 -2.02 15.38
C SER A 59 1.24 -1.09 15.16
N GLY A 60 1.60 -0.23 16.10
CA GLY A 60 2.70 0.75 15.93
C GLY A 60 4.08 0.13 15.72
N LEU A 61 4.23 -1.18 15.93
CA LEU A 61 5.48 -1.93 15.72
C LEU A 61 5.72 -2.34 14.26
N PHE A 62 4.68 -2.30 13.41
CA PHE A 62 4.75 -2.83 12.05
C PHE A 62 4.22 -1.82 11.03
N GLN A 63 4.88 -1.75 9.88
CA GLN A 63 4.44 -0.90 8.79
C GLN A 63 3.18 -1.43 8.11
N VAL A 64 2.32 -0.53 7.67
CA VAL A 64 1.20 -0.84 6.78
C VAL A 64 1.66 -0.61 5.35
N SER A 65 1.52 -1.63 4.51
CA SER A 65 1.81 -1.56 3.07
C SER A 65 0.54 -1.23 2.31
N PHE A 66 0.62 -0.30 1.35
CA PHE A 66 -0.48 0.14 0.52
C PHE A 66 -0.22 -0.20 -0.94
N SER A 67 -1.24 -0.67 -1.64
CA SER A 67 -1.17 -0.99 -3.07
C SER A 67 -2.44 -0.59 -3.80
N ASP A 68 -2.32 -0.26 -5.08
CA ASP A 68 -3.40 0.03 -6.02
C ASP A 68 -3.40 -1.02 -7.14
N ASN A 69 -4.46 -1.83 -7.24
CA ASN A 69 -4.56 -2.94 -8.20
C ASN A 69 -3.34 -3.88 -8.17
N GLY A 70 -2.71 -4.03 -6.99
CA GLY A 70 -1.50 -4.82 -6.79
C GLY A 70 -0.18 -4.09 -7.05
N THR A 71 -0.22 -2.87 -7.58
CA THR A 71 0.97 -2.00 -7.71
C THR A 71 1.28 -1.33 -6.37
N ASP A 72 2.52 -1.38 -5.92
CA ASP A 72 2.94 -0.77 -4.65
C ASP A 72 2.77 0.76 -4.69
N ILE A 73 2.10 1.30 -3.67
CA ILE A 73 2.02 2.75 -3.40
C ILE A 73 3.12 3.12 -2.39
N GLY A 74 3.39 2.23 -1.43
CA GLY A 74 4.44 2.38 -0.43
C GLY A 74 4.05 1.84 0.94
N LYS A 75 4.90 2.12 1.93
CA LYS A 75 4.74 1.66 3.32
C LYS A 75 4.89 2.80 4.31
N VAL A 76 4.12 2.76 5.39
CA VAL A 76 4.10 3.79 6.44
C VAL A 76 3.94 3.16 7.82
N ASN A 77 4.66 3.70 8.81
CA ASN A 77 4.45 3.38 10.22
C ASN A 77 3.16 4.06 10.71
N PRO A 78 2.26 3.34 11.40
CA PRO A 78 1.10 3.97 12.03
C PRO A 78 1.50 5.05 13.04
N SER A 79 0.74 6.14 13.05
CA SER A 79 0.75 7.16 14.11
C SER A 79 -0.53 7.00 14.92
N GLY A 80 -0.40 6.52 16.16
CA GLY A 80 -1.56 6.10 16.96
C GLY A 80 -2.31 4.94 16.28
N THR A 81 -3.59 5.14 15.96
CA THR A 81 -4.44 4.16 15.28
C THR A 81 -4.53 4.36 13.77
N SER A 82 -3.73 5.26 13.19
CA SER A 82 -3.87 5.65 11.78
C SER A 82 -2.56 5.52 11.02
N ALA A 83 -2.59 4.86 9.87
CA ALA A 83 -1.51 4.86 8.89
C ALA A 83 -1.99 5.56 7.62
N THR A 84 -1.28 6.61 7.19
CA THR A 84 -1.74 7.50 6.11
C THR A 84 -0.66 7.64 5.04
N ILE A 85 -1.06 7.55 3.77
CA ILE A 85 -0.18 7.69 2.60
C ILE A 85 -0.83 8.53 1.50
N GLN A 86 -0.01 9.18 0.68
CA GLN A 86 -0.47 9.87 -0.51
C GLN A 86 -0.52 8.91 -1.71
N TRP A 87 -1.65 8.89 -2.42
CA TRP A 87 -1.87 8.07 -3.60
C TRP A 87 -2.27 8.96 -4.78
N THR A 88 -1.61 8.78 -5.92
CA THR A 88 -1.89 9.49 -7.17
C THR A 88 -2.16 8.46 -8.26
N PRO A 89 -3.43 8.22 -8.67
CA PRO A 89 -3.71 7.27 -9.72
C PRO A 89 -3.18 7.75 -11.07
N THR A 90 -2.62 6.82 -11.84
CA THR A 90 -2.04 7.09 -13.16
C THR A 90 -2.94 6.62 -14.31
N THR A 91 -3.96 5.82 -14.01
CA THR A 91 -4.91 5.26 -14.98
C THR A 91 -6.35 5.53 -14.58
N THR A 92 -7.27 5.49 -15.53
CA THR A 92 -8.71 5.52 -15.27
C THR A 92 -9.25 4.11 -15.00
N GLY A 93 -10.46 4.05 -14.44
CA GLY A 93 -11.19 2.80 -14.22
C GLY A 93 -11.38 2.47 -12.75
N SER A 94 -11.58 1.18 -12.46
CA SER A 94 -11.73 0.68 -11.10
C SER A 94 -10.37 0.43 -10.47
N HIS A 95 -10.16 0.99 -9.28
CA HIS A 95 -8.93 0.88 -8.50
C HIS A 95 -9.24 0.21 -7.17
N VAL A 96 -8.65 -0.97 -6.94
CA VAL A 96 -8.72 -1.70 -5.68
C VAL A 96 -7.53 -1.29 -4.82
N ILE A 97 -7.79 -0.36 -3.89
CA ILE A 97 -6.80 0.06 -2.92
C ILE A 97 -6.78 -0.94 -1.79
N LYS A 98 -5.60 -1.47 -1.47
CA LYS A 98 -5.39 -2.47 -0.43
C LYS A 98 -4.37 -1.96 0.58
N ALA A 99 -4.70 -2.07 1.86
CA ALA A 99 -3.78 -1.93 2.97
C ALA A 99 -3.49 -3.31 3.56
N THR A 100 -2.24 -3.61 3.88
CA THR A 100 -1.81 -4.91 4.44
C THR A 100 -0.79 -4.71 5.55
N GLN A 101 -0.95 -5.46 6.63
CA GLN A 101 -0.04 -5.49 7.77
C GLN A 101 0.26 -6.95 8.14
N GLU A 102 1.54 -7.27 8.37
CA GLU A 102 2.03 -8.59 8.79
C GLU A 102 1.60 -9.78 7.91
N LEU A 103 1.32 -9.55 6.62
CA LEU A 103 0.80 -10.51 5.62
C LEU A 103 -0.58 -11.13 5.94
N ILE A 104 -1.01 -11.14 7.20
CA ILE A 104 -2.22 -11.81 7.67
C ILE A 104 -3.42 -10.86 7.79
N SER A 105 -3.18 -9.56 7.91
CA SER A 105 -4.24 -8.56 8.04
C SER A 105 -4.29 -7.66 6.81
N SER A 106 -5.44 -7.61 6.15
CA SER A 106 -5.63 -6.72 5.01
C SER A 106 -7.06 -6.20 4.89
N LYS A 107 -7.18 -5.00 4.33
CA LYS A 107 -8.45 -4.42 3.89
C LYS A 107 -8.33 -3.81 2.51
N THR A 108 -9.46 -3.79 1.82
CA THR A 108 -9.59 -3.27 0.47
C THR A 108 -10.75 -2.28 0.39
N VAL A 109 -10.57 -1.23 -0.40
CA VAL A 109 -11.63 -0.33 -0.83
C VAL A 109 -11.53 -0.16 -2.35
N THR A 110 -12.68 -0.19 -3.02
CA THR A 110 -12.75 0.02 -4.47
C THR A 110 -13.21 1.43 -4.75
N VAL A 111 -12.45 2.14 -5.59
CA VAL A 111 -12.78 3.49 -6.05
C VAL A 111 -12.77 3.57 -7.56
N ASN A 112 -13.54 4.48 -8.13
CA ASN A 112 -13.55 4.71 -9.57
C ASN A 112 -12.81 6.01 -9.91
N VAL A 113 -11.79 5.89 -10.76
CA VAL A 113 -10.95 7.00 -11.23
C VAL A 113 -11.35 7.38 -12.66
N THR A 114 -11.52 8.66 -12.91
CA THR A 114 -11.85 9.22 -14.23
C THR A 114 -10.84 10.30 -14.63
N THR A 115 -10.97 10.84 -15.84
CA THR A 115 -10.22 12.04 -16.22
C THR A 115 -10.85 13.28 -15.59
N ALA A 116 -10.02 14.22 -15.12
CA ALA A 116 -10.53 15.51 -14.68
C ALA A 116 -11.30 16.21 -15.82
N PRO A 117 -12.40 16.92 -15.52
CA PRO A 117 -13.09 17.71 -16.54
C PRO A 117 -12.14 18.74 -17.16
N VAL A 118 -12.04 18.75 -18.48
CA VAL A 118 -11.42 19.88 -19.19
C VAL A 118 -12.45 21.01 -19.21
N THR A 119 -12.16 22.14 -18.58
CA THR A 119 -13.00 23.34 -18.75
C THR A 119 -12.75 23.90 -20.16
N PRO A 120 -13.73 23.95 -21.07
CA PRO A 120 -13.57 24.60 -22.37
C PRO A 120 -13.52 26.12 -22.12
N GLY A 121 -12.33 26.66 -21.92
CA GLY A 121 -12.17 28.04 -21.46
C GLY A 121 -10.72 28.46 -21.34
N GLY A 122 -9.89 28.10 -22.32
CA GLY A 122 -8.56 28.65 -22.49
C GLY A 122 -8.44 29.22 -23.89
N THR A 123 -8.74 30.51 -24.05
CA THR A 123 -8.31 31.28 -25.21
C THR A 123 -6.79 31.29 -25.21
N GLY A 124 -6.18 30.30 -25.86
CA GLY A 124 -4.77 30.35 -26.21
C GLY A 124 -4.56 31.57 -27.09
N SER A 125 -3.98 32.62 -26.53
CA SER A 125 -3.40 33.71 -27.29
C SER A 125 -2.24 33.14 -28.11
N ALA A 126 -2.55 32.66 -29.32
CA ALA A 126 -1.56 32.57 -30.37
C ALA A 126 -1.28 34.00 -30.83
N SER A 127 -0.25 34.59 -30.23
CA SER A 127 0.45 35.72 -30.80
C SER A 127 0.81 35.41 -32.25
N GLY A 128 0.31 36.24 -33.18
CA GLY A 128 0.81 36.28 -34.56
C GLY A 128 -0.20 35.88 -35.63
N ASN A 129 -1.31 36.62 -35.75
CA ASN A 129 -1.85 36.88 -37.08
C ASN A 129 -2.26 38.36 -37.19
N PRO A 130 -1.42 39.23 -37.82
CA PRO A 130 -1.63 40.69 -37.82
C PRO A 130 -2.87 41.14 -38.60
N LEU A 131 -3.57 40.22 -39.26
CA LEU A 131 -4.73 40.50 -40.11
C LEU A 131 -6.08 40.39 -39.38
N SER A 132 -6.11 39.86 -38.15
CA SER A 132 -7.38 39.68 -37.42
C SER A 132 -8.00 40.98 -36.93
N GLY A 133 -7.22 42.07 -36.82
CA GLY A 133 -7.72 43.39 -36.41
C GLY A 133 -8.30 44.23 -37.56
N LEU A 134 -7.98 43.92 -38.81
CA LEU A 134 -8.43 44.69 -39.99
C LEU A 134 -9.87 44.38 -40.40
N LEU A 135 -10.42 43.25 -39.97
CA LEU A 135 -11.79 42.84 -40.28
C LEU A 135 -12.83 43.52 -39.36
N SER A 136 -12.39 44.07 -38.22
CA SER A 136 -13.27 44.77 -37.27
C SER A 136 -13.54 46.22 -37.67
N SER A 137 -12.73 46.82 -38.55
CA SER A 137 -12.89 48.22 -38.99
C SER A 137 -13.67 48.40 -40.29
N LEU A 138 -14.06 47.32 -40.97
CA LEU A 138 -14.84 47.37 -42.22
C LEU A 138 -16.35 47.16 -42.04
N SER A 139 -16.80 46.81 -40.83
CA SER A 139 -18.23 46.60 -40.52
C SER A 139 -18.94 47.85 -40.00
N ALA A 140 -18.30 49.02 -40.12
CA ALA A 140 -18.86 50.31 -39.75
C ALA A 140 -18.72 51.30 -40.91
N GLN A 141 -19.47 51.08 -41.99
CA GLN A 141 -19.90 52.14 -42.90
C GLN A 141 -21.31 51.85 -43.40
#